data_AF-A0A0Q1E6K3-F1
#
_entry.id   AF-A0A0Q1E6K3-F1
#
_cell.length_a   1.000
_cell.length_b   1.000
_cell.length_c   1.000
_cell.angle_alpha   90.00
_cell.angle_beta   90.00
_cell.angle_gamma   90.00
#
_symmetry.space_group_name_H-M   'P 1'
#
loop_
_entity.id
_entity.type
_entity.pdbx_description
1 polymer ?
#
loop_
_entity_poly.entity_id
_entity_poly.type
_entity_poly.pdbx_seq_one_letter_code
_entity_poly.pdbx_strand_id
1 'polypeptide(L)'
;MSARQVRRFELEREVDVSGVSGTGAVAFGAQAPDGTCVLWWDSEHDSIAIYPTMETLLAIHGHGGTTRVVYIDAADQAPPARSTVTPPDPLGPAGRAGGQVNGRKQAVARS
;
A
#
# COMPACT_ATOMS: atom_id res chain seq x y z
N MET A 1 7.35 9.99 26.04
CA MET A 1 8.33 10.16 24.96
C MET A 1 7.74 9.49 23.72
N SER A 2 7.62 10.20 22.60
CA SER A 2 7.25 9.54 21.33
C SER A 2 8.32 8.50 20.98
N ALA A 3 7.91 7.35 20.45
CA ALA A 3 8.84 6.26 20.14
C ALA A 3 9.90 6.74 19.12
N ARG A 4 11.18 6.44 19.37
CA ARG A 4 12.29 6.66 18.42
C ARG A 4 12.21 5.61 17.31
N GLN A 5 11.27 5.76 16.38
CA GLN A 5 11.11 4.88 15.22
C GLN A 5 11.94 5.35 14.03
N VAL A 6 12.58 4.38 13.36
CA VAL A 6 13.09 4.57 12.00
C VAL A 6 11.89 4.51 11.05
N ARG A 7 11.81 5.47 10.12
CA ARG A 7 10.70 5.57 9.16
C ARG A 7 11.18 5.25 7.76
N ARG A 8 10.61 4.23 7.12
CA ARG A 8 10.92 3.85 5.75
C ARG A 8 10.19 4.75 4.76
N PHE A 9 10.82 5.01 3.62
CA PHE A 9 10.27 5.83 2.57
C PHE A 9 10.72 5.40 1.18
N GLU A 10 10.02 5.92 0.18
CA GLU A 10 10.36 5.85 -1.25
C GLU A 10 10.51 7.28 -1.79
N LEU A 11 11.35 7.46 -2.81
CA LEU A 11 11.34 8.65 -3.65
C LEU A 11 10.50 8.39 -4.88
N GLU A 12 9.37 9.10 -4.96
CA GLU A 12 8.43 9.05 -6.06
C GLU A 12 8.73 10.20 -7.03
N ARG A 13 9.10 9.86 -8.26
CA ARG A 13 9.45 10.80 -9.32
C ARG A 13 8.33 10.92 -10.34
N GLU A 14 7.81 12.13 -10.50
CA GLU A 14 6.79 12.46 -11.51
C GLU A 14 7.40 12.75 -12.88
N VAL A 15 8.58 13.38 -12.92
CA VAL A 15 9.26 13.78 -14.16
C VAL A 15 10.71 13.35 -14.13
N ASP A 16 11.11 12.53 -15.12
CA ASP A 16 12.51 12.18 -15.34
C ASP A 16 13.22 13.27 -16.14
N VAL A 17 13.72 14.28 -15.43
CA VAL A 17 14.45 15.40 -16.05
C VAL A 17 15.83 15.00 -16.56
N SER A 18 16.41 13.91 -16.08
CA SER A 18 17.74 13.43 -16.51
C SER A 18 17.66 12.41 -17.65
N GLY A 19 16.52 11.72 -17.80
CA GLY A 19 16.36 10.62 -18.74
C GLY A 19 17.09 9.34 -18.32
N VAL A 20 17.48 9.24 -17.05
CA VAL A 20 18.30 8.14 -16.52
C VAL A 20 17.48 7.19 -15.65
N SER A 21 16.68 7.72 -14.72
CA SER A 21 16.06 6.90 -13.66
C SER A 21 14.60 6.55 -13.94
N GLY A 22 13.97 7.16 -14.95
CA GLY A 22 12.54 7.02 -15.19
C GLY A 22 11.67 7.71 -14.14
N THR A 23 10.40 7.32 -14.10
CA THR A 23 9.35 7.87 -13.22
C THR A 23 8.80 6.77 -12.30
N GLY A 24 8.17 7.15 -11.20
CA GLY A 24 7.68 6.25 -10.15
C GLY A 24 8.66 6.15 -8.98
N ALA A 25 8.66 5.03 -8.27
CA ALA A 25 9.64 4.76 -7.22
C ALA A 25 11.04 4.61 -7.83
N VAL A 26 11.91 5.60 -7.63
CA VAL A 26 13.27 5.63 -8.18
C VAL A 26 14.35 5.34 -7.13
N ALA A 27 13.96 5.32 -5.85
CA ALA A 27 14.84 4.99 -4.74
C ALA A 27 14.03 4.61 -3.49
N PHE A 28 14.65 3.82 -2.62
CA PHE A 28 14.13 3.42 -1.31
C PHE A 28 15.00 4.01 -0.21
N GLY A 29 14.46 4.23 0.99
CA GLY A 29 15.24 4.78 2.08
C GLY A 29 14.65 4.59 3.46
N ALA A 30 15.45 4.98 4.46
CA ALA A 30 15.06 4.98 5.85
C ALA A 30 15.58 6.24 6.54
N GLN A 31 14.73 6.89 7.32
CA GLN A 31 15.06 8.05 8.14
C GLN A 31 15.14 7.65 9.62
N ALA A 32 16.31 7.87 10.23
CA ALA A 32 16.52 7.69 11.65
C ALA A 32 15.83 8.81 12.47
N PRO A 33 15.55 8.57 13.77
CA PRO A 33 14.92 9.57 14.64
C PRO A 33 15.69 10.89 14.79
N ASP A 34 16.98 10.91 14.47
CA ASP A 34 17.81 12.13 14.47
C ASP A 34 17.76 12.91 13.15
N GLY A 35 17.01 12.41 12.16
CA GLY A 35 16.84 13.02 10.84
C GLY A 35 17.73 12.42 9.75
N THR A 36 18.77 11.67 10.11
CA THR A 36 19.71 11.04 9.16
C THR A 36 18.97 10.11 8.22
N CYS A 37 19.28 10.16 6.93
CA CYS A 37 18.64 9.35 5.89
C CYS A 37 19.67 8.47 5.18
N VAL A 38 19.34 7.19 5.00
CA VAL A 38 20.03 6.30 4.05
C VAL A 38 19.12 6.09 2.84
N LEU A 39 19.71 6.12 1.64
CA LEU A 39 19.01 6.00 0.36
C LEU A 39 19.70 4.92 -0.50
N TRP A 40 18.89 4.03 -1.08
CA TRP A 40 19.26 3.04 -2.07
C TRP A 40 18.59 3.39 -3.39
N TRP A 41 19.35 3.57 -4.46
CA TRP A 41 18.79 3.80 -5.79
C TRP A 41 18.19 2.53 -6.37
N ASP A 42 17.05 2.65 -7.04
CA ASP A 42 16.43 1.56 -7.81
C ASP A 42 16.79 1.73 -9.30
N SER A 43 18.01 1.32 -9.67
CA SER A 43 18.54 1.53 -11.02
C SER A 43 19.50 0.40 -11.40
N GLU A 44 19.91 0.29 -12.66
CA GLU A 44 20.90 -0.72 -13.06
C GLU A 44 22.24 -0.61 -12.31
N HIS A 45 22.57 0.60 -11.83
CA HIS A 45 23.78 0.88 -11.07
C HIS A 45 23.43 1.32 -9.66
N ASP A 46 23.14 0.33 -8.81
CA ASP A 46 22.80 0.56 -7.41
C ASP A 46 23.93 1.28 -6.68
N SER A 47 23.58 2.40 -6.05
CA SER A 47 24.45 3.07 -5.09
C SER A 47 23.71 3.37 -3.80
N ILE A 48 24.48 3.50 -2.72
CA ILE A 48 23.96 3.81 -1.38
C ILE A 48 24.50 5.17 -0.99
N ALA A 49 23.62 6.08 -0.58
CA ALA A 49 23.98 7.41 -0.12
C ALA A 49 23.42 7.69 1.27
N ILE A 50 24.15 8.49 2.05
CA ILE A 50 23.76 8.90 3.40
C ILE A 50 23.68 10.43 3.44
N TYR A 51 22.58 10.95 3.99
CA TYR A 51 22.31 12.38 4.12
C TYR A 51 22.02 12.74 5.58
N PRO A 52 22.48 13.92 6.05
CA PRO A 52 22.26 14.33 7.44
C PRO A 52 20.79 14.62 7.76
N THR A 53 20.01 15.05 6.76
CA THR A 53 18.57 15.33 6.91
C THR A 53 17.81 14.98 5.63
N MET A 54 16.48 14.79 5.76
CA MET A 54 15.58 14.67 4.60
C MET A 54 15.59 15.94 3.74
N GLU A 55 15.76 17.12 4.34
CA GLU A 55 15.87 18.38 3.62
C GLU A 55 17.10 18.39 2.70
N THR A 56 18.27 17.98 3.19
CA THR A 56 19.47 17.87 2.36
C THR A 56 19.29 16.85 1.23
N LEU A 57 18.65 15.72 1.52
CA LEU A 57 18.33 14.71 0.51
C LEU A 57 17.44 15.29 -0.59
N LEU A 58 16.34 15.97 -0.24
CA LEU A 58 15.41 16.55 -1.21
C LEU A 58 15.96 17.80 -1.91
N ALA A 59 16.87 18.55 -1.30
CA ALA A 59 17.55 19.66 -1.96
C ALA A 59 18.38 19.17 -3.15
N ILE A 60 18.95 17.97 -3.05
CA ILE A 60 19.79 17.36 -4.11
C ILE A 60 18.92 16.55 -5.08
N HIS A 61 17.98 15.74 -4.57
CA HIS A 61 17.25 14.73 -5.36
C HIS A 61 15.77 15.03 -5.58
N GLY A 62 15.26 16.12 -5.01
CA GLY A 62 13.86 16.52 -5.17
C GLY A 62 13.54 17.14 -6.53
N HIS A 63 14.56 17.52 -7.31
CA HIS A 63 14.45 18.06 -8.67
C HIS A 63 13.38 19.17 -8.81
N GLY A 64 13.40 20.15 -7.90
CA GLY A 64 12.45 21.27 -7.93
C GLY A 64 11.00 20.88 -7.59
N GLY A 65 10.81 19.74 -6.92
CA GLY A 65 9.50 19.23 -6.50
C GLY A 65 8.96 18.10 -7.38
N THR A 66 9.64 17.75 -8.48
CA THR A 66 9.22 16.63 -9.34
C THR A 66 9.60 15.25 -8.78
N THR A 67 10.36 15.22 -7.68
CA THR A 67 10.60 14.01 -6.89
C THR A 67 10.24 14.28 -5.44
N ARG A 68 9.34 13.46 -4.89
CA ARG A 68 8.78 13.62 -3.53
C ARG A 68 9.08 12.40 -2.67
N VAL A 69 9.21 12.63 -1.36
CA VAL A 69 9.30 11.53 -0.38
C VAL A 69 7.91 10.99 -0.05
N VAL A 70 7.76 9.67 -0.04
CA VAL A 70 6.55 8.96 0.42
C VAL A 70 6.94 8.02 1.55
N TYR A 71 6.44 8.27 2.77
CA TYR A 71 6.66 7.35 3.89
C TYR A 71 5.68 6.18 3.82
N ILE A 72 6.21 4.96 3.90
CA ILE A 72 5.46 3.72 3.63
C ILE A 72 5.08 2.96 4.91
N ASP A 73 5.60 3.39 6.07
CA ASP A 73 5.16 2.91 7.37
C ASP A 73 3.91 3.68 7.80
N ALA A 74 2.80 2.97 7.96
CA ALA A 74 1.63 3.55 8.62
C ALA A 74 2.00 3.90 10.08
N ALA A 75 1.68 5.12 10.50
CA ALA A 75 1.77 5.50 11.91
C ALA A 75 0.75 4.65 12.69
N ASP A 76 1.20 3.59 13.37
CA ASP A 76 0.37 2.68 14.16
C ASP A 76 -0.94 2.24 13.45
N GLN A 77 -0.84 1.24 12.57
CA GLN A 77 -2.02 0.41 12.31
C GLN A 77 -2.43 -0.24 13.65
N ALA A 78 -3.49 0.25 14.27
CA ALA A 78 -4.17 -0.50 15.33
C ALA A 78 -4.43 -1.92 14.79
N PRO A 79 -4.17 -3.00 15.57
CA PRO A 79 -4.39 -4.36 15.10
C PRO A 79 -5.80 -4.45 14.50
N PRO A 80 -5.98 -5.09 13.32
CA PRO A 80 -7.27 -5.09 12.65
C PRO A 80 -8.31 -5.55 13.67
N ALA A 81 -9.33 -4.71 13.92
CA ALA A 81 -10.41 -5.05 14.81
C ALA A 81 -10.92 -6.43 14.38
N ARG A 82 -10.77 -7.42 15.27
CA ARG A 82 -11.28 -8.78 15.04
C ARG A 82 -12.71 -8.61 14.54
N SER A 83 -12.99 -8.98 13.29
CA SER A 83 -14.34 -8.93 12.75
C SER A 83 -15.23 -9.73 13.70
N THR A 84 -16.08 -9.03 14.46
CA THR A 84 -17.19 -9.67 15.17
C THR A 84 -18.16 -10.13 14.10
N VAL A 85 -17.86 -11.27 13.48
CA VAL A 85 -18.88 -12.06 12.82
C VAL A 85 -19.83 -12.46 13.93
N THR A 86 -20.94 -11.73 14.04
CA THR A 86 -22.08 -12.15 14.82
C THR A 86 -22.50 -13.51 14.28
N PRO A 87 -22.51 -14.58 15.09
CA PRO A 87 -23.04 -15.86 14.63
C PRO A 87 -24.51 -15.67 14.25
N PRO A 88 -25.00 -16.30 13.16
CA PRO A 88 -26.41 -16.22 12.81
C PRO A 88 -27.26 -16.83 13.95
N ASP A 89 -28.35 -16.15 14.30
CA ASP A 89 -29.34 -16.59 15.28
C ASP A 89 -29.77 -18.04 15.01
N PRO A 90 -29.68 -18.95 16.00
CA PRO A 90 -30.24 -20.28 15.86
C PRO A 90 -31.67 -20.21 16.39
N LEU A 91 -32.66 -19.82 15.59
CA LEU A 91 -34.09 -20.13 15.82
C LEU A 91 -34.93 -19.58 14.65
N GLY A 92 -34.91 -20.29 13.52
CA GLY A 92 -36.00 -20.25 12.55
C GLY A 92 -37.06 -21.28 12.94
N PRO A 93 -38.38 -20.96 12.90
CA PRO A 93 -39.39 -21.90 13.36
C PRO A 93 -39.56 -23.04 12.36
N ALA A 94 -39.65 -24.25 12.90
CA ALA A 94 -40.08 -25.44 12.18
C ALA A 94 -41.52 -25.27 11.66
N GLY A 95 -41.73 -25.47 10.35
CA GLY A 95 -43.04 -25.49 9.71
C GLY A 95 -43.06 -26.48 8.55
N ARG A 96 -43.94 -27.48 8.64
CA ARG A 96 -43.99 -28.71 7.84
C ARG A 96 -44.59 -28.55 6.43
N ALA A 97 -44.02 -29.34 5.51
CA ALA A 97 -44.59 -30.19 4.44
C ALA A 97 -45.97 -29.91 3.77
N GLY A 98 -45.97 -30.09 2.43
CA GLY A 98 -47.11 -30.42 1.55
C GLY A 98 -47.32 -29.38 0.44
N GLY A 99 -47.45 -29.67 -0.86
CA GLY A 99 -47.48 -30.89 -1.64
C GLY A 99 -47.63 -30.56 -3.15
N GLN A 100 -47.11 -31.46 -3.99
CA GLN A 100 -47.59 -31.89 -5.32
C GLN A 100 -47.68 -30.94 -6.56
N VAL A 101 -46.72 -31.15 -7.48
CA VAL A 101 -46.80 -31.46 -8.95
C VAL A 101 -47.79 -30.73 -9.89
N ASN A 102 -47.23 -30.07 -10.92
CA ASN A 102 -47.55 -30.13 -12.38
C ASN A 102 -46.79 -28.97 -13.08
N GLY A 103 -46.18 -29.02 -14.28
CA GLY A 103 -46.05 -30.01 -15.34
C GLY A 103 -45.59 -29.26 -16.62
N ARG A 104 -44.70 -29.90 -17.40
CA ARG A 104 -44.47 -29.78 -18.87
C ARG A 104 -43.82 -28.51 -19.51
N LYS A 105 -42.69 -28.80 -20.21
CA LYS A 105 -42.31 -28.46 -21.61
C LYS A 105 -42.02 -26.97 -21.94
N GLN A 106 -41.02 -26.51 -22.73
CA GLN A 106 -40.06 -27.00 -23.74
C GLN A 106 -38.78 -26.10 -23.71
N ALA A 107 -37.56 -26.62 -23.93
CA ALA A 107 -36.73 -26.54 -25.16
C ALA A 107 -36.60 -25.17 -25.89
N VAL A 108 -35.35 -24.76 -26.17
CA VAL A 108 -34.75 -24.19 -27.43
C VAL A 108 -33.46 -23.40 -27.04
N ALA A 109 -32.27 -23.96 -27.32
CA ALA A 109 -31.28 -23.60 -28.37
C ALA A 109 -30.66 -22.18 -28.25
N ARG A 110 -29.40 -22.05 -27.82
CA ARG A 110 -28.19 -21.84 -28.65
C ARG A 110 -28.27 -20.68 -29.65
N SER A 111 -27.41 -19.69 -29.46
CA SER A 111 -26.31 -19.35 -30.38
C SER A 111 -25.20 -18.67 -29.59
#